data_AF-A0A8S2QSV6-F1
#
_entry.id   AF-A0A8S2QSV6-F1
#
_cell.length_a   1.000
_cell.length_b   1.000
_cell.length_c   1.000
_cell.angle_alpha   90.00
_cell.angle_beta   90.00
_cell.angle_gamma   90.00
#
_symmetry.space_group_name_H-M   'P 1'
#
loop_
_entity.id
_entity.type
_entity.pdbx_description
1 polymer ?
#
loop_
_entity_poly.entity_id
_entity_poly.type
_entity_poly.pdbx_seq_one_letter_code
_entity_poly.pdbx_strand_id
1 'polypeptide(L)'
;MIGTDELELMKKSIGEFLSMNSFFSTSRSRSTAARFARSSPVADKLHRILFEIEIDPHLQTKPFTDVAHISYHKKEDEVLIMLGALFRIEKVDEDKKEDVWVVRMSLASEEDFHLKEIFSYMKNTIGDDTDLDSLGKILSEMGEYTQAKKCYKRMLEEANLVVGRAELGLGIAHMDCYEDTESLGHLEQALNIRQRFLGQDHAAVAECYRNIGSLHWYVRHDYNQALSNLKHAVQIQEAKLSSDSIELAKTYGNIATTYGYLNRLDLALEYNKKSIMIEEKILPVNHPKLAASYNNIGTIYERNKNYSKALEYYEKSIEISRKILPPGHLTLTRTEKNIRTLRDRMKE
;
A
#
# COMPACT_ATOMS: atom_id res chain seq x y z
N MET A 1 11.59 38.86 -0.49
CA MET A 1 11.90 39.53 0.79
C MET A 1 12.20 38.45 1.81
N ILE A 2 13.01 38.76 2.82
CA ILE A 2 13.26 37.87 3.96
C ILE A 2 13.15 38.67 5.26
N GLY A 3 12.92 38.01 6.39
CA GLY A 3 12.92 38.67 7.69
C GLY A 3 14.34 39.04 8.16
N THR A 4 14.42 39.90 9.18
CA THR A 4 15.69 40.31 9.77
C THR A 4 16.49 39.13 10.32
N ASP A 5 15.82 38.16 10.94
CA ASP A 5 16.48 37.00 11.53
C ASP A 5 17.09 36.09 10.46
N GLU A 6 16.39 35.88 9.34
CA GLU A 6 16.92 35.13 8.20
C GLU A 6 18.08 35.85 7.52
N LEU A 7 18.03 37.19 7.43
CA LEU A 7 19.15 37.97 6.88
C LEU A 7 20.40 37.86 7.77
N GLU A 8 20.24 37.97 9.09
CA GLU A 8 21.35 37.79 10.03
C GLU A 8 21.90 36.36 10.03
N LEU A 9 21.04 35.37 9.81
CA LEU A 9 21.47 33.99 9.59
C LEU A 9 22.33 33.87 8.33
N MET A 10 21.87 34.39 7.19
CA MET A 10 22.65 34.36 5.93
C MET A 10 24.02 35.03 6.07
N LYS A 11 24.11 36.15 6.80
CA LYS A 11 25.39 36.83 7.08
C LYS A 11 26.36 35.97 7.89
N LYS A 12 25.84 35.12 8.79
CA LYS A 12 26.65 34.19 9.60
C LYS A 12 27.02 32.91 8.84
N SER A 13 26.26 32.57 7.81
CA SER A 13 26.42 31.35 6.99
C SER A 13 27.26 31.57 5.73
N ILE A 14 28.13 32.58 5.68
CA ILE A 14 29.07 32.76 4.56
C ILE A 14 30.04 31.56 4.51
N GLY A 15 30.16 30.94 3.35
CA GLY A 15 30.92 29.71 3.11
C GLY A 15 30.11 28.42 3.29
N GLU A 16 28.90 28.50 3.86
CA GLU A 16 27.98 27.38 4.04
C GLU A 16 27.01 27.23 2.86
N PHE A 17 26.20 26.16 2.89
CA PHE A 17 25.22 25.85 1.86
C PHE A 17 23.80 26.33 2.22
N LEU A 18 23.11 26.80 1.20
CA LEU A 18 21.69 27.15 1.19
C LEU A 18 20.97 26.20 0.22
N SER A 19 19.94 25.52 0.71
CA SER A 19 19.01 24.75 -0.12
C SER A 19 17.68 25.47 -0.28
N MET A 20 17.07 25.35 -1.45
CA MET A 20 15.75 25.91 -1.74
C MET A 20 14.71 24.80 -1.80
N ASN A 21 13.67 24.90 -0.96
CA ASN A 21 12.57 23.92 -0.85
C ASN A 21 11.41 24.16 -1.84
N SER A 22 11.63 24.96 -2.90
CA SER A 22 10.67 25.17 -3.98
C SER A 22 11.39 25.31 -5.32
N PHE A 23 10.69 25.02 -6.42
CA PHE A 23 11.06 25.55 -7.73
C PHE A 23 10.97 27.07 -7.68
N PHE A 24 11.94 27.75 -8.29
CA PHE A 24 11.85 29.19 -8.48
C PHE A 24 12.43 29.58 -9.83
N SER A 25 11.80 30.59 -10.41
CA SER A 25 12.21 31.22 -11.64
C SER A 25 13.01 32.48 -11.32
N THR A 26 14.05 32.75 -12.10
CA THR A 26 14.90 33.94 -12.01
C THR A 26 15.22 34.48 -13.39
N SER A 27 15.91 35.63 -13.46
CA SER A 27 16.28 36.31 -14.68
C SER A 27 17.80 36.41 -14.80
N ARG A 28 18.34 36.25 -16.01
CA ARG A 28 19.75 36.62 -16.30
C ARG A 28 19.98 38.13 -16.25
N SER A 29 18.92 38.92 -16.38
CA SER A 29 18.99 40.38 -16.36
C SER A 29 18.90 40.89 -14.92
N ARG A 30 20.03 41.37 -14.39
CA ARG A 30 20.09 42.02 -13.06
C ARG A 30 19.07 43.14 -12.92
N SER A 31 18.88 43.97 -13.95
CA SER A 31 17.90 45.07 -13.92
C SER A 31 16.46 44.59 -13.79
N THR A 32 16.12 43.47 -14.43
CA THR A 32 14.80 42.85 -14.34
C THR A 32 14.57 42.28 -12.94
N ALA A 33 15.54 41.52 -12.41
CA ALA A 33 15.47 40.97 -11.06
C ALA A 33 15.41 42.06 -9.97
N ALA A 34 16.22 43.11 -10.07
CA ALA A 34 16.19 44.26 -9.16
C ALA A 34 14.85 45.01 -9.22
N ARG A 35 14.22 45.12 -10.39
CA ARG A 35 12.87 45.70 -10.52
C ARG A 35 11.83 44.89 -9.74
N PHE A 36 11.87 43.56 -9.83
CA PHE A 36 10.98 42.69 -9.04
C PHE A 36 11.22 42.85 -7.54
N ALA A 37 12.47 42.84 -7.09
CA ALA A 37 12.80 43.06 -5.67
C ALA A 37 12.25 44.40 -5.15
N ARG A 38 12.38 45.48 -5.93
CA ARG A 38 11.89 46.83 -5.56
C ARG A 38 10.37 46.98 -5.60
N SER A 39 9.67 46.20 -6.43
CA SER A 39 8.20 46.23 -6.50
C SER A 39 7.51 45.68 -5.25
N SER A 40 8.25 45.00 -4.37
CA SER A 40 7.70 44.50 -3.11
C SER A 40 7.50 45.64 -2.10
N PRO A 41 6.34 45.74 -1.44
CA PRO A 41 6.09 46.75 -0.41
C PRO A 41 6.99 46.50 0.80
N VAL A 42 7.62 47.55 1.31
CA VAL A 42 8.45 47.46 2.52
C VAL A 42 7.51 47.36 3.72
N ALA A 43 7.61 46.26 4.46
CA ALA A 43 6.94 46.09 5.75
C ALA A 43 7.97 46.09 6.88
N ASP A 44 7.53 46.40 8.10
CA ASP A 44 8.41 46.42 9.26
C ASP A 44 9.06 45.02 9.45
N LYS A 45 10.38 44.99 9.63
CA LYS A 45 11.23 43.78 9.74
C LYS A 45 11.38 42.90 8.47
N LEU A 46 11.01 43.37 7.28
CA LEU A 46 11.29 42.68 6.02
C LEU A 46 12.34 43.43 5.19
N HIS A 47 13.29 42.68 4.64
CA HIS A 47 14.35 43.19 3.78
C HIS A 47 14.16 42.74 2.33
N ARG A 48 14.37 43.67 1.40
CA ARG A 48 14.43 43.36 -0.04
C ARG A 48 15.76 42.65 -0.32
N ILE A 49 15.69 41.53 -1.03
CA ILE A 49 16.85 40.70 -1.36
C ILE A 49 16.94 40.54 -2.86
N LEU A 50 18.15 40.62 -3.37
CA LEU A 50 18.54 40.21 -4.70
C LEU A 50 19.55 39.07 -4.58
N PHE A 51 19.20 37.90 -5.12
CA PHE A 51 20.13 36.77 -5.23
C PHE A 51 20.91 36.88 -6.55
N GLU A 52 22.23 37.00 -6.44
CA GLU A 52 23.15 36.92 -7.59
C GLU A 52 23.76 35.51 -7.59
N ILE A 53 23.35 34.69 -8.57
CA ILE A 53 23.70 33.28 -8.65
C ILE A 53 24.74 33.09 -9.76
N GLU A 54 25.92 32.63 -9.39
CA GLU A 54 26.96 32.18 -10.32
C GLU A 54 26.77 30.69 -10.63
N ILE A 55 26.76 30.35 -11.92
CA ILE A 55 26.49 29.00 -12.40
C ILE A 55 27.58 28.63 -13.40
N ASP A 56 28.30 27.54 -13.14
CA ASP A 56 29.21 26.94 -14.11
C ASP A 56 28.40 26.15 -15.16
N PRO A 57 28.44 26.50 -16.45
CA PRO A 57 27.70 25.80 -17.50
C PRO A 57 28.25 24.40 -17.81
N HIS A 58 29.46 24.08 -17.34
CA HIS A 58 30.15 22.81 -17.60
C HIS A 58 29.82 21.70 -16.59
N LEU A 59 28.98 22.00 -15.59
CA LEU A 59 28.53 21.00 -14.62
C LEU A 59 27.84 19.81 -15.30
N GLN A 60 28.19 18.60 -14.85
CA GLN A 60 27.58 17.36 -15.34
C GLN A 60 26.08 17.32 -15.06
N THR A 61 25.69 17.68 -13.82
CA THR A 61 24.29 17.86 -13.44
C THR A 61 23.90 19.33 -13.63
N LYS A 62 22.82 19.56 -14.37
CA LYS A 62 22.29 20.91 -14.63
C LYS A 62 20.98 21.09 -13.87
N PRO A 63 21.01 21.51 -12.59
CA PRO A 63 19.79 21.75 -11.80
C PRO A 63 19.07 23.05 -12.19
N PHE A 64 19.23 23.49 -13.44
CA PHE A 64 18.61 24.69 -13.98
C PHE A 64 18.38 24.52 -15.49
N THR A 65 17.50 25.34 -16.05
CA THR A 65 17.23 25.35 -17.49
C THR A 65 16.83 26.74 -17.97
N ASP A 66 17.33 27.09 -19.15
CA ASP A 66 16.95 28.31 -19.87
C ASP A 66 15.54 28.14 -20.47
N VAL A 67 14.59 28.92 -19.96
CA VAL A 67 13.19 28.90 -20.41
C VAL A 67 12.79 30.20 -21.10
N ALA A 68 13.74 31.08 -21.44
CA ALA A 68 13.46 32.38 -22.06
C ALA A 68 12.64 32.25 -23.36
N HIS A 69 12.83 31.15 -24.10
CA HIS A 69 12.12 30.85 -25.35
C HIS A 69 10.64 30.46 -25.17
N ILE A 70 10.25 29.92 -24.00
CA ILE A 70 8.87 29.54 -23.65
C ILE A 70 8.24 30.44 -22.58
N SER A 71 9.01 31.40 -22.04
CA SER A 71 8.53 32.34 -21.03
C SER A 71 7.35 33.16 -21.56
N TYR A 72 6.32 33.32 -20.70
CA TYR A 72 5.19 34.20 -20.98
C TYR A 72 5.64 35.66 -21.17
N HIS A 73 6.70 36.08 -20.46
CA HIS A 73 7.29 37.41 -20.55
C HIS A 73 8.66 37.36 -21.23
N LYS A 74 8.69 37.37 -22.57
CA LYS A 74 9.91 37.26 -23.39
C LYS A 74 11.06 38.24 -23.06
N LYS A 75 10.78 39.35 -22.37
CA LYS A 75 11.79 40.34 -21.96
C LYS A 75 12.48 40.01 -20.64
N GLU A 76 12.05 38.95 -19.95
CA GLU A 76 12.55 38.60 -18.62
C GLU A 76 13.77 37.69 -18.66
N ASP A 77 14.14 37.12 -19.81
CA ASP A 77 15.33 36.24 -19.96
C ASP A 77 15.41 35.19 -18.85
N GLU A 78 14.33 34.40 -18.79
CA GLU A 78 13.96 33.57 -17.65
C GLU A 78 14.77 32.27 -17.57
N VAL A 79 15.19 31.93 -16.35
CA VAL A 79 15.90 30.70 -16.00
C VAL A 79 15.13 30.01 -14.87
N LEU A 80 14.82 28.73 -15.05
CA LEU A 80 14.17 27.91 -14.03
C LEU A 80 15.22 27.11 -13.26
N ILE A 81 15.15 27.11 -11.93
CA ILE A 81 16.00 26.31 -11.05
C ILE A 81 15.17 25.19 -10.40
N MET A 82 15.72 23.98 -10.39
CA MET A 82 15.08 22.79 -9.83
C MET A 82 15.04 22.84 -8.30
N LEU A 83 13.97 22.27 -7.74
CA LEU A 83 13.87 21.99 -6.30
C LEU A 83 15.09 21.19 -5.82
N GLY A 84 15.66 21.58 -4.67
CA GLY A 84 16.80 20.89 -4.08
C GLY A 84 18.17 21.28 -4.65
N ALA A 85 18.24 22.31 -5.50
CA ALA A 85 19.52 22.92 -5.86
C ALA A 85 20.21 23.51 -4.61
N LEU A 86 21.51 23.22 -4.47
CA LEU A 86 22.36 23.69 -3.39
C LEU A 86 23.20 24.87 -3.86
N PHE A 87 23.28 25.90 -3.04
CA PHE A 87 24.04 27.12 -3.31
C PHE A 87 25.01 27.40 -2.17
N ARG A 88 26.26 27.69 -2.47
CA ARG A 88 27.21 28.17 -1.47
C ARG A 88 27.07 29.68 -1.34
N ILE A 89 26.90 30.20 -0.12
CA ILE A 89 26.83 31.64 0.12
C ILE A 89 28.24 32.22 0.08
N GLU A 90 28.56 33.00 -0.94
CA GLU A 90 29.88 33.60 -1.11
C GLU A 90 29.98 34.95 -0.38
N LYS A 91 28.89 35.74 -0.45
CA LYS A 91 28.89 37.09 0.11
C LYS A 91 27.48 37.63 0.36
N VAL A 92 27.34 38.47 1.38
CA VAL A 92 26.11 39.23 1.67
C VAL A 92 26.47 40.70 1.88
N ASP A 93 26.01 41.58 1.00
CA ASP A 93 26.28 43.03 1.04
C ASP A 93 25.00 43.85 0.87
N GLU A 94 25.01 45.12 1.29
CA GLU A 94 23.92 46.07 1.03
C GLU A 94 24.22 46.92 -0.23
N ASP A 95 23.32 46.90 -1.21
CA ASP A 95 23.34 47.82 -2.36
C ASP A 95 22.44 49.02 -2.07
N LYS A 96 23.04 50.07 -1.50
CA LYS A 96 22.35 51.32 -1.14
C LYS A 96 21.77 52.08 -2.33
N LYS A 97 22.24 51.82 -3.56
CA LYS A 97 21.70 52.51 -4.76
C LYS A 97 20.37 51.91 -5.18
N GLU A 98 20.23 50.60 -5.02
CA GLU A 98 19.03 49.86 -5.42
C GLU A 98 18.08 49.58 -4.24
N ASP A 99 18.49 49.93 -3.01
CA ASP A 99 17.74 49.69 -1.77
C ASP A 99 17.43 48.18 -1.57
N VAL A 100 18.46 47.35 -1.78
CA VAL A 100 18.37 45.89 -1.64
C VAL A 100 19.61 45.32 -0.96
N TRP A 101 19.43 44.20 -0.25
CA TRP A 101 20.53 43.32 0.15
C TRP A 101 20.86 42.37 -1.00
N VAL A 102 22.13 42.26 -1.35
CA VAL A 102 22.64 41.36 -2.39
C VAL A 102 23.29 40.16 -1.74
N VAL A 103 22.76 38.98 -2.03
CA VAL A 103 23.34 37.69 -1.61
C VAL A 103 23.95 37.05 -2.84
N ARG A 104 25.29 37.00 -2.88
CA ARG A 104 26.05 36.31 -3.93
C ARG A 104 26.24 34.86 -3.54
N MET A 105 25.94 33.98 -4.47
CA MET A 105 26.05 32.55 -4.25
C MET A 105 26.49 31.83 -5.51
N SER A 106 27.20 30.73 -5.34
CA SER A 106 27.62 29.84 -6.42
C SER A 106 26.77 28.57 -6.37
N LEU A 107 26.34 28.07 -7.53
CA LEU A 107 25.67 26.77 -7.60
C LEU A 107 26.68 25.67 -7.24
N ALA A 108 26.39 24.92 -6.18
CA ALA A 108 27.27 23.86 -5.73
C ALA A 108 27.20 22.66 -6.68
N SER A 109 28.36 22.05 -6.93
CA SER A 109 28.50 20.87 -7.80
C SER A 109 28.80 19.62 -7.00
N GLU A 110 28.61 18.45 -7.61
CA GLU A 110 29.07 17.17 -7.05
C GLU A 110 30.59 17.12 -6.86
N GLU A 111 31.34 18.02 -7.49
CA GLU A 111 32.79 18.13 -7.36
C GLU A 111 33.25 19.00 -6.18
N ASP A 112 32.32 19.73 -5.53
CA ASP A 112 32.60 20.54 -4.35
C ASP A 112 33.15 19.66 -3.21
N PHE A 113 34.35 20.01 -2.71
CA PHE A 113 35.07 19.23 -1.71
C PHE A 113 34.28 19.07 -0.40
N HIS A 114 33.58 20.12 0.06
CA HIS A 114 32.79 20.03 1.29
C HIS A 114 31.55 19.16 1.08
N LEU A 115 30.92 19.22 -0.10
CA LEU A 115 29.81 18.29 -0.41
C LEU A 115 30.30 16.85 -0.47
N LYS A 116 31.44 16.57 -1.11
CA LYS A 116 32.02 15.22 -1.13
C LYS A 116 32.33 14.70 0.26
N GLU A 117 32.85 15.55 1.14
CA GLU A 117 33.14 15.18 2.53
C GLU A 117 31.85 14.89 3.30
N ILE A 118 30.81 15.73 3.16
CA ILE A 118 29.49 15.53 3.75
C ILE A 118 28.83 14.25 3.22
N PHE A 119 28.83 14.01 1.91
CA PHE A 119 28.31 12.79 1.31
C PHE A 119 29.09 11.55 1.74
N SER A 120 30.43 11.64 1.82
CA SER A 120 31.27 10.53 2.28
C SER A 120 31.04 10.22 3.75
N TYR A 121 30.91 11.25 4.58
CA TYR A 121 30.55 11.11 5.99
C TYR A 121 29.18 10.45 6.13
N MET A 122 28.14 10.95 5.45
CA MET A 122 26.81 10.34 5.46
C MET A 122 26.87 8.89 5.00
N LYS A 123 27.54 8.61 3.89
CA LYS A 123 27.71 7.26 3.35
C LYS A 123 28.38 6.31 4.34
N ASN A 124 29.43 6.77 5.02
CA ASN A 124 30.16 5.98 6.01
C ASN A 124 29.36 5.77 7.30
N THR A 125 28.55 6.76 7.71
CA THR A 125 27.74 6.70 8.93
C THR A 125 26.48 5.86 8.76
N ILE A 126 25.89 5.86 7.57
CA ILE A 126 24.54 5.33 7.32
C ILE A 126 24.57 4.03 6.50
N GLY A 127 25.61 3.80 5.71
CA GLY A 127 25.71 2.67 4.77
C GLY A 127 25.13 2.99 3.39
N ASP A 128 25.17 2.01 2.48
CA ASP A 128 24.67 2.16 1.09
C ASP A 128 23.13 2.08 0.99
N ASP A 129 22.46 1.54 2.00
CA ASP A 129 21.01 1.27 1.94
C ASP A 129 20.18 2.51 2.28
N THR A 130 19.32 2.91 1.34
CA THR A 130 18.36 4.01 1.51
C THR A 130 17.05 3.47 2.10
N ASP A 131 17.08 3.06 3.37
CA ASP A 131 15.91 2.55 4.09
C ASP A 131 15.36 3.52 5.16
N LEU A 132 14.27 3.14 5.83
CA LEU A 132 13.64 3.95 6.89
C LEU A 132 14.54 4.10 8.13
N ASP A 133 15.45 3.16 8.37
CA ASP A 133 16.40 3.22 9.50
C ASP A 133 17.46 4.28 9.24
N SER A 134 18.07 4.22 8.05
CA SER A 134 19.00 5.21 7.52
C SER A 134 18.43 6.63 7.55
N LEU A 135 17.21 6.81 7.04
CA LEU A 135 16.51 8.11 7.09
C LEU A 135 16.22 8.55 8.53
N GLY A 136 15.80 7.62 9.40
CA GLY A 136 15.56 7.89 10.81
C GLY A 136 16.81 8.36 11.56
N LYS A 137 17.98 7.80 11.25
CA LYS A 137 19.28 8.20 11.80
C LYS A 137 19.67 9.60 11.36
N ILE A 138 19.63 9.88 10.05
CA ILE A 138 19.90 11.23 9.50
C ILE A 138 19.02 12.28 10.18
N LEU A 139 17.70 12.04 10.21
CA LEU A 139 16.77 12.98 10.81
C LEU A 139 17.04 13.18 12.32
N SER A 140 17.54 12.16 13.01
CA SER A 140 17.92 12.29 14.43
C SER A 140 19.18 13.15 14.61
N GLU A 141 20.19 12.97 13.75
CA GLU A 141 21.42 13.77 13.75
C GLU A 141 21.15 15.23 13.38
N MET A 142 20.20 15.49 12.47
CA MET A 142 19.74 16.82 12.09
C MET A 142 18.87 17.50 13.16
N GLY A 143 18.56 16.84 14.28
CA GLY A 143 17.66 17.36 15.32
C GLY A 143 16.17 17.29 14.97
N GLU A 144 15.81 16.70 13.82
CA GLU A 144 14.45 16.51 13.32
C GLU A 144 13.76 15.29 13.97
N TYR A 145 13.75 15.26 15.31
CA TYR A 145 13.31 14.11 16.10
C TYR A 145 11.85 13.69 15.84
N THR A 146 10.99 14.64 15.50
CA THR A 146 9.58 14.34 15.17
C THR A 146 9.47 13.47 13.93
N GLN A 147 10.31 13.74 12.93
CA GLN A 147 10.30 13.06 11.64
C GLN A 147 11.03 11.72 11.74
N ALA A 148 12.15 11.69 12.47
CA ALA A 148 12.83 10.45 12.84
C ALA A 148 11.90 9.46 13.55
N LYS A 149 11.14 9.92 14.57
CA LYS A 149 10.15 9.09 15.27
C LYS A 149 9.07 8.53 14.34
N LYS A 150 8.65 9.27 13.31
CA LYS A 150 7.69 8.76 12.31
C LYS A 150 8.29 7.63 11.49
N CYS A 151 9.56 7.75 11.08
CA CYS A 151 10.27 6.70 10.33
C CYS A 151 10.34 5.40 11.15
N TYR A 152 10.82 5.48 12.40
CA TYR A 152 10.92 4.30 13.25
C TYR A 152 9.57 3.68 13.63
N LYS A 153 8.54 4.50 13.85
CA LYS A 153 7.18 3.98 14.08
C LYS A 153 6.68 3.19 12.88
N ARG A 154 6.83 3.75 11.67
CA ARG A 154 6.46 3.07 10.44
C ARG A 154 7.25 1.77 10.24
N MET A 155 8.55 1.78 10.53
CA MET A 155 9.39 0.58 10.47
C MET A 155 8.90 -0.51 11.45
N LEU A 156 8.54 -0.13 12.68
CA LEU A 156 7.94 -1.05 13.66
C LEU A 156 6.57 -1.57 13.19
N GLU A 157 5.73 -0.73 12.61
CA GLU A 157 4.45 -1.14 12.04
C GLU A 157 4.66 -2.18 10.93
N GLU A 158 5.52 -1.90 9.96
CA GLU A 158 5.83 -2.82 8.85
C GLU A 158 6.40 -4.15 9.35
N ALA A 159 7.33 -4.12 10.31
CA ALA A 159 7.88 -5.34 10.93
C ALA A 159 6.80 -6.17 11.64
N ASN A 160 5.92 -5.54 12.43
CA ASN A 160 4.84 -6.25 13.11
C ASN A 160 3.84 -6.85 12.12
N LEU A 161 3.57 -6.19 10.98
CA LEU A 161 2.71 -6.77 9.95
C LEU A 161 3.31 -8.02 9.30
N VAL A 162 4.64 -8.09 9.17
CA VAL A 162 5.33 -9.31 8.74
C VAL A 162 5.16 -10.42 9.79
N VAL A 163 5.33 -10.11 11.08
CA VAL A 163 5.06 -11.06 12.17
C VAL A 163 3.61 -11.54 12.12
N GLY A 164 2.63 -10.65 12.01
CA GLY A 164 1.21 -11.02 11.92
C GLY A 164 0.86 -11.86 10.67
N ARG A 165 1.66 -11.82 9.60
CA ARG A 165 1.53 -12.75 8.46
C ARG A 165 2.14 -14.11 8.76
N ALA A 166 3.31 -14.14 9.40
CA ALA A 166 3.96 -15.38 9.80
C ALA A 166 3.10 -16.15 10.82
N GLU A 167 2.56 -15.46 11.83
CA GLU A 167 1.62 -16.01 12.81
C GLU A 167 0.39 -16.64 12.15
N LEU A 168 -0.21 -15.96 11.16
CA LEU A 168 -1.33 -16.54 10.42
C LEU A 168 -0.91 -17.83 9.69
N GLY A 169 0.26 -17.83 9.06
CA GLY A 169 0.80 -18.99 8.35
C GLY A 169 1.06 -20.17 9.28
N LEU A 170 1.67 -19.92 10.44
CA LEU A 170 1.87 -20.94 11.48
C LEU A 170 0.53 -21.50 11.97
N GLY A 171 -0.43 -20.62 12.26
CA GLY A 171 -1.77 -21.03 12.70
C GLY A 171 -2.47 -21.95 11.69
N ILE A 172 -2.34 -21.68 10.39
CA ILE A 172 -2.87 -22.53 9.32
C ILE A 172 -2.11 -23.86 9.26
N ALA A 173 -0.78 -23.86 9.35
CA ALA A 173 0.01 -25.08 9.31
C ALA A 173 -0.32 -26.01 10.50
N HIS A 174 -0.42 -25.46 11.71
CA HIS A 174 -0.86 -26.20 12.90
C HIS A 174 -2.28 -26.74 12.75
N MET A 175 -3.19 -25.98 12.15
CA MET A 175 -4.56 -26.43 11.85
C MET A 175 -4.56 -27.65 10.91
N ASP A 176 -3.73 -27.64 9.86
CA ASP A 176 -3.61 -28.74 8.90
C ASP A 176 -3.00 -30.00 9.54
N CYS A 177 -2.18 -29.82 10.59
CA CYS A 177 -1.66 -30.88 11.46
C CYS A 177 -2.63 -31.32 12.58
N TYR A 178 -3.83 -30.73 12.67
CA TYR A 178 -4.81 -30.95 13.75
C TYR A 178 -4.32 -30.57 15.16
N GLU A 179 -3.38 -29.63 15.26
CA GLU A 179 -2.82 -29.11 16.51
C GLU A 179 -3.64 -27.89 16.98
N ASP A 180 -4.72 -28.16 17.71
CA ASP A 180 -5.77 -27.18 18.02
C ASP A 180 -5.29 -25.97 18.86
N THR A 181 -4.53 -26.22 19.92
CA THR A 181 -4.15 -25.17 20.88
C THR A 181 -3.16 -24.19 20.26
N GLU A 182 -2.14 -24.73 19.59
CA GLU A 182 -1.10 -24.02 18.87
C GLU A 182 -1.71 -23.23 17.71
N SER A 183 -2.58 -23.88 16.93
CA SER A 183 -3.28 -23.21 15.83
C SER A 183 -4.08 -22.00 16.32
N LEU A 184 -4.91 -22.17 17.34
CA LEU A 184 -5.70 -21.05 17.87
C LEU A 184 -4.79 -19.93 18.39
N GLY A 185 -3.75 -20.27 19.15
CA GLY A 185 -2.81 -19.29 19.71
C GLY A 185 -2.17 -18.41 18.64
N HIS A 186 -1.67 -19.03 17.57
CA HIS A 186 -1.06 -18.31 16.45
C HIS A 186 -2.10 -17.47 15.66
N LEU A 187 -3.31 -18.00 15.42
CA LEU A 187 -4.37 -17.27 14.72
C LEU A 187 -4.87 -16.05 15.52
N GLU A 188 -4.98 -16.16 16.85
CA GLU A 188 -5.34 -15.05 17.74
C GLU A 188 -4.23 -14.00 17.83
N GLN A 189 -2.96 -14.43 17.86
CA GLN A 189 -1.84 -13.49 17.80
C GLN A 189 -1.83 -12.70 16.48
N ALA A 190 -2.02 -13.39 15.34
CA ALA A 190 -2.16 -12.74 14.04
C ALA A 190 -3.32 -11.73 14.02
N LEU A 191 -4.47 -12.10 14.59
CA LEU A 191 -5.65 -11.24 14.70
C LEU A 191 -5.34 -9.97 15.51
N ASN A 192 -4.75 -10.13 16.70
CA ASN A 192 -4.41 -9.03 17.59
C ASN A 192 -3.42 -8.04 16.95
N ILE A 193 -2.39 -8.55 16.29
CA ILE A 193 -1.41 -7.73 15.56
C ILE A 193 -2.10 -6.94 14.45
N ARG A 194 -2.88 -7.62 13.60
CA ARG A 194 -3.54 -6.97 12.45
C ARG A 194 -4.57 -5.94 12.89
N GLN A 195 -5.33 -6.20 13.95
CA GLN A 195 -6.27 -5.22 14.52
C GLN A 195 -5.55 -3.98 15.06
N ARG A 196 -4.44 -4.18 15.77
CA ARG A 196 -3.66 -3.09 16.37
C ARG A 196 -3.06 -2.15 15.33
N PHE A 197 -2.52 -2.70 14.23
CA PHE A 197 -1.74 -1.93 13.26
C PHE A 197 -2.50 -1.56 11.98
N LEU A 198 -3.55 -2.29 11.61
CA LEU A 198 -4.36 -2.02 10.41
C LEU A 198 -5.76 -1.49 10.72
N GLY A 199 -6.21 -1.63 11.98
CA GLY A 199 -7.57 -1.35 12.41
C GLY A 199 -8.53 -2.54 12.28
N GLN A 200 -9.63 -2.47 13.02
CA GLN A 200 -10.61 -3.55 13.18
C GLN A 200 -11.30 -3.96 11.87
N ASP A 201 -11.49 -3.03 10.95
CA ASP A 201 -12.21 -3.28 9.69
C ASP A 201 -11.28 -3.62 8.53
N HIS A 202 -10.01 -3.97 8.77
CA HIS A 202 -9.10 -4.26 7.66
C HIS A 202 -9.36 -5.67 7.06
N ALA A 203 -9.20 -5.83 5.74
CA ALA A 203 -9.41 -7.12 5.06
C ALA A 203 -8.54 -8.27 5.64
N ALA A 204 -7.33 -7.94 6.10
CA ALA A 204 -6.45 -8.89 6.79
C ALA A 204 -7.00 -9.36 8.15
N VAL A 205 -7.81 -8.53 8.84
CA VAL A 205 -8.51 -8.94 10.07
C VAL A 205 -9.63 -9.92 9.73
N ALA A 206 -10.37 -9.68 8.65
CA ALA A 206 -11.38 -10.62 8.16
C ALA A 206 -10.79 -11.98 7.79
N GLU A 207 -9.59 -12.00 7.19
CA GLU A 207 -8.87 -13.25 6.90
C GLU A 207 -8.58 -14.07 8.17
N CYS A 208 -8.14 -13.41 9.25
CA CYS A 208 -7.93 -14.07 10.54
C CYS A 208 -9.23 -14.69 11.07
N TYR A 209 -10.32 -13.93 11.08
CA TYR A 209 -11.63 -14.47 11.46
C TYR A 209 -12.07 -15.65 10.60
N ARG A 210 -11.81 -15.62 9.28
CA ARG A 210 -12.13 -16.74 8.38
C ARG A 210 -11.34 -18.00 8.74
N ASN A 211 -10.05 -17.87 9.06
CA ASN A 211 -9.21 -19.00 9.43
C ASN A 211 -9.54 -19.52 10.84
N ILE A 212 -9.82 -18.66 11.83
CA ILE A 212 -10.33 -19.08 13.14
C ILE A 212 -11.67 -19.82 12.99
N GLY A 213 -12.57 -19.31 12.14
CA GLY A 213 -13.81 -20.01 11.82
C GLY A 213 -13.58 -21.37 11.16
N SER A 214 -12.54 -21.50 10.33
CA SER A 214 -12.16 -22.76 9.69
C SER A 214 -11.58 -23.76 10.70
N LEU A 215 -10.77 -23.30 11.67
CA LEU A 215 -10.27 -24.12 12.77
C LEU A 215 -11.41 -24.70 13.61
N HIS A 216 -12.36 -23.86 14.00
CA HIS A 216 -13.55 -24.29 14.74
C HIS A 216 -14.38 -25.31 13.95
N TRP A 217 -14.50 -25.15 12.63
CA TRP A 217 -15.23 -26.08 11.77
C TRP A 217 -14.50 -27.43 11.59
N TYR A 218 -13.22 -27.38 11.27
CA TYR A 218 -12.43 -28.53 10.82
C TYR A 218 -11.90 -29.39 11.96
N VAL A 219 -11.34 -28.74 12.99
CA VAL A 219 -10.65 -29.43 14.09
C VAL A 219 -11.57 -29.62 15.29
N ARG A 220 -12.32 -28.58 15.68
CA ARG A 220 -13.19 -28.63 16.86
C ARG A 220 -14.60 -29.14 16.60
N HIS A 221 -15.00 -29.18 15.33
CA HIS A 221 -16.38 -29.45 14.91
C HIS A 221 -17.44 -28.56 15.61
N ASP A 222 -17.04 -27.37 16.05
CA ASP A 222 -17.91 -26.36 16.64
C ASP A 222 -18.42 -25.43 15.53
N TYR A 223 -19.48 -25.87 14.88
CA TYR A 223 -20.09 -25.15 13.76
C TYR A 223 -20.73 -23.81 14.16
N ASN A 224 -21.07 -23.62 15.45
CA ASN A 224 -21.65 -22.36 15.91
C ASN A 224 -20.56 -21.29 16.05
N GLN A 225 -19.43 -21.64 16.66
CA GLN A 225 -18.28 -20.73 16.74
C GLN A 225 -17.67 -20.48 15.37
N ALA A 226 -17.62 -21.49 14.49
CA ALA A 226 -17.23 -21.32 13.10
C ALA A 226 -18.09 -20.26 12.41
N LEU A 227 -19.42 -20.37 12.53
CA LEU A 227 -20.35 -19.43 11.91
C LEU A 227 -20.22 -18.01 12.49
N SER A 228 -20.02 -17.88 13.80
CA SER A 228 -19.82 -16.59 14.46
C SER A 228 -18.63 -15.84 13.87
N ASN A 229 -17.46 -16.51 13.82
CA ASN A 229 -16.24 -15.94 13.27
C ASN A 229 -16.38 -15.64 11.77
N LEU A 230 -16.97 -16.55 10.98
CA LEU A 230 -17.18 -16.33 9.56
C LEU A 230 -18.13 -15.15 9.28
N LYS A 231 -19.14 -14.92 10.11
CA LYS A 231 -20.02 -13.74 9.99
C LYS A 231 -19.28 -12.45 10.28
N HIS A 232 -18.40 -12.41 11.28
CA HIS A 232 -17.53 -11.26 11.51
C HIS A 232 -16.63 -10.98 10.30
N ALA A 233 -16.04 -12.02 9.70
CA ALA A 233 -15.26 -11.87 8.47
C ALA A 233 -16.10 -11.27 7.33
N VAL A 234 -17.33 -11.77 7.10
CA VAL A 234 -18.22 -11.23 6.06
C VAL A 234 -18.60 -9.78 6.33
N GLN A 235 -18.93 -9.40 7.57
CA GLN A 235 -19.28 -8.02 7.91
C GLN A 235 -18.17 -7.03 7.52
N ILE A 236 -16.92 -7.37 7.82
CA ILE A 236 -15.75 -6.56 7.45
C ILE A 236 -15.59 -6.53 5.93
N GLN A 237 -15.70 -7.69 5.28
CA GLN A 237 -15.51 -7.83 3.83
C GLN A 237 -16.57 -7.06 3.02
N GLU A 238 -17.84 -7.17 3.39
CA GLU A 238 -18.94 -6.45 2.72
C GLU A 238 -18.83 -4.93 2.89
N ALA A 239 -18.27 -4.45 4.01
CA ALA A 239 -18.10 -3.03 4.27
C ALA A 239 -16.93 -2.39 3.50
N LYS A 240 -15.91 -3.18 3.10
CA LYS A 240 -14.61 -2.65 2.64
C LYS A 240 -14.13 -3.17 1.29
N LEU A 241 -14.52 -4.38 0.92
CA LEU A 241 -14.12 -4.97 -0.36
C LEU A 241 -15.15 -4.63 -1.43
N SER A 242 -14.73 -4.65 -2.69
CA SER A 242 -15.69 -4.67 -3.79
C SER A 242 -16.58 -5.90 -3.67
N SER A 243 -17.82 -5.78 -4.14
CA SER A 243 -18.79 -6.88 -4.14
C SER A 243 -18.31 -8.14 -4.88
N ASP A 244 -17.25 -8.02 -5.68
CA ASP A 244 -16.69 -9.09 -6.52
C ASP A 244 -15.39 -9.69 -5.95
N SER A 245 -15.10 -9.50 -4.66
CA SER A 245 -13.86 -10.01 -4.06
C SER A 245 -13.85 -11.53 -3.93
N ILE A 246 -12.80 -12.18 -4.44
CA ILE A 246 -12.57 -13.63 -4.29
C ILE A 246 -12.53 -14.07 -2.82
N GLU A 247 -12.07 -13.19 -1.92
CA GLU A 247 -12.02 -13.48 -0.47
C GLU A 247 -13.42 -13.51 0.14
N LEU A 248 -14.32 -12.63 -0.31
CA LEU A 248 -15.72 -12.65 0.11
C LEU A 248 -16.42 -13.94 -0.36
N ALA A 249 -16.17 -14.37 -1.60
CA ALA A 249 -16.69 -15.63 -2.11
C ALA A 249 -16.23 -16.84 -1.27
N LYS A 250 -14.93 -16.91 -0.91
CA LYS A 250 -14.41 -17.96 -0.03
C LYS A 250 -15.14 -17.99 1.32
N THR A 251 -15.33 -16.83 1.95
CA THR A 251 -16.04 -16.77 3.24
C THR A 251 -17.50 -17.19 3.12
N TYR A 252 -18.21 -16.76 2.07
CA TYR A 252 -19.57 -17.23 1.80
C TYR A 252 -19.63 -18.74 1.60
N GLY A 253 -18.69 -19.34 0.86
CA GLY A 253 -18.59 -20.79 0.70
C GLY A 253 -18.40 -21.54 2.03
N ASN A 254 -17.57 -21.00 2.93
CA ASN A 254 -17.35 -21.56 4.27
C ASN A 254 -18.62 -21.45 5.14
N ILE A 255 -19.33 -20.31 5.10
CA ILE A 255 -20.62 -20.14 5.79
C ILE A 255 -21.64 -21.15 5.27
N ALA A 256 -21.71 -21.29 3.95
CA ALA A 256 -22.67 -22.16 3.29
C ALA A 256 -22.43 -23.63 3.66
N THR A 257 -21.16 -24.06 3.67
CA THR A 257 -20.75 -25.37 4.16
C THR A 257 -21.17 -25.56 5.61
N THR A 258 -20.86 -24.58 6.47
CA THR A 258 -21.20 -24.61 7.90
C THR A 258 -22.71 -24.77 8.14
N TYR A 259 -23.55 -24.01 7.43
CA TYR A 259 -25.01 -24.18 7.48
C TYR A 259 -25.47 -25.54 6.99
N GLY A 260 -24.80 -26.11 5.98
CA GLY A 260 -25.04 -27.46 5.50
C GLY A 260 -24.84 -28.50 6.61
N TYR A 261 -23.76 -28.40 7.40
CA TYR A 261 -23.51 -29.31 8.52
C TYR A 261 -24.51 -29.12 9.66
N LEU A 262 -24.97 -27.90 9.89
CA LEU A 262 -26.08 -27.59 10.82
C LEU A 262 -27.48 -27.96 10.28
N ASN A 263 -27.55 -28.60 9.11
CA ASN A 263 -28.79 -28.98 8.42
C ASN A 263 -29.75 -27.80 8.13
N ARG A 264 -29.23 -26.57 8.04
CA ARG A 264 -29.97 -25.37 7.64
C ARG A 264 -29.82 -25.17 6.13
N LEU A 265 -30.46 -26.04 5.35
CA LEU A 265 -30.22 -26.17 3.91
C LEU A 265 -30.60 -24.90 3.10
N ASP A 266 -31.62 -24.17 3.51
CA ASP A 266 -32.04 -22.93 2.81
C ASP A 266 -30.96 -21.83 2.91
N LEU A 267 -30.41 -21.63 4.10
CA LEU A 267 -29.29 -20.70 4.31
C LEU A 267 -28.02 -21.18 3.61
N ALA A 268 -27.75 -22.49 3.62
CA ALA A 268 -26.64 -23.06 2.88
C ALA A 268 -26.74 -22.80 1.36
N LEU A 269 -27.96 -22.87 0.79
CA LEU A 269 -28.19 -22.51 -0.62
C LEU A 269 -28.01 -21.02 -0.88
N GLU A 270 -28.54 -20.16 0.00
CA GLU A 270 -28.41 -18.71 -0.12
C GLU A 270 -26.93 -18.28 -0.21
N TYR A 271 -26.12 -18.73 0.75
CA TYR A 271 -24.70 -18.36 0.80
C TYR A 271 -23.87 -19.02 -0.32
N ASN A 272 -24.18 -20.26 -0.72
CA ASN A 272 -23.52 -20.85 -1.90
C ASN A 272 -23.83 -20.05 -3.18
N LYS A 273 -25.08 -19.58 -3.35
CA LYS A 273 -25.44 -18.74 -4.50
C LYS A 273 -24.71 -17.41 -4.51
N LYS A 274 -24.56 -16.77 -3.34
CA LYS A 274 -23.73 -15.56 -3.22
C LYS A 274 -22.27 -15.83 -3.60
N SER A 275 -21.69 -16.93 -3.11
CA SER A 275 -20.33 -17.34 -3.46
C SER A 275 -20.16 -17.57 -4.96
N ILE A 276 -21.03 -18.38 -5.58
CA ILE A 276 -20.86 -18.77 -6.98
C ILE A 276 -21.11 -17.61 -7.94
N MET A 277 -22.01 -16.67 -7.61
CA MET A 277 -22.24 -15.47 -8.41
C MET A 277 -20.96 -14.62 -8.55
N ILE A 278 -20.19 -14.48 -7.47
CA ILE A 278 -18.91 -13.78 -7.50
C ILE A 278 -17.89 -14.57 -8.33
N GLU A 279 -17.81 -15.89 -8.10
CA GLU A 279 -16.89 -16.77 -8.81
C GLU A 279 -17.13 -16.80 -10.33
N GLU A 280 -18.39 -16.87 -10.77
CA GLU A 280 -18.76 -16.85 -12.19
C GLU A 280 -18.36 -15.54 -12.88
N LYS A 281 -18.32 -14.44 -12.13
CA LYS A 281 -17.94 -13.12 -12.65
C LYS A 281 -16.42 -12.95 -12.82
N ILE A 282 -15.63 -13.55 -11.92
CA ILE A 282 -14.18 -13.30 -11.85
C ILE A 282 -13.31 -14.45 -12.36
N LEU A 283 -13.85 -15.68 -12.42
CA LEU A 283 -13.11 -16.87 -12.83
C LEU A 283 -13.43 -17.25 -14.27
N PRO A 284 -12.46 -17.84 -15.01
CA PRO A 284 -12.74 -18.45 -16.30
C PRO A 284 -13.84 -19.52 -16.21
N VAL A 285 -14.65 -19.67 -17.26
CA VAL A 285 -15.82 -20.58 -17.29
C VAL A 285 -15.49 -22.03 -16.92
N ASN A 286 -14.28 -22.51 -17.21
CA ASN A 286 -13.86 -23.89 -16.90
C ASN A 286 -12.99 -23.98 -15.62
N HIS A 287 -13.01 -22.96 -14.75
CA HIS A 287 -12.16 -22.95 -13.56
C HIS A 287 -12.57 -24.07 -12.58
N PRO A 288 -11.63 -24.86 -12.02
CA PRO A 288 -11.93 -25.99 -11.12
C PRO A 288 -12.81 -25.61 -9.92
N LYS A 289 -12.66 -24.38 -9.41
CA LYS A 289 -13.46 -23.86 -8.29
C LYS A 289 -14.96 -23.77 -8.63
N LEU A 290 -15.33 -23.39 -9.85
CA LEU A 290 -16.73 -23.37 -10.30
C LEU A 290 -17.32 -24.79 -10.28
N ALA A 291 -16.56 -25.79 -10.73
CA ALA A 291 -17.00 -27.18 -10.67
C ALA A 291 -17.26 -27.64 -9.23
N ALA A 292 -16.37 -27.29 -8.29
CA ALA A 292 -16.56 -27.60 -6.87
C ALA A 292 -17.80 -26.91 -6.29
N SER A 293 -18.01 -25.63 -6.59
CA SER A 293 -19.17 -24.85 -6.14
C SER A 293 -20.49 -25.42 -6.68
N TYR A 294 -20.58 -25.76 -7.97
CA TYR A 294 -21.76 -26.43 -8.52
C TYR A 294 -22.03 -27.78 -7.87
N ASN A 295 -20.99 -28.59 -7.60
CA ASN A 295 -21.16 -29.87 -6.91
C ASN A 295 -21.71 -29.68 -5.49
N ASN A 296 -21.23 -28.67 -4.75
CA ASN A 296 -21.72 -28.35 -3.42
C ASN A 296 -23.21 -27.95 -3.44
N ILE A 297 -23.61 -27.12 -4.41
CA ILE A 297 -25.03 -26.75 -4.60
C ILE A 297 -25.87 -28.00 -4.93
N GLY A 298 -25.38 -28.88 -5.81
CA GLY A 298 -26.02 -30.15 -6.14
C GLY A 298 -26.23 -31.02 -4.91
N THR A 299 -25.21 -31.12 -4.05
CA THR A 299 -25.27 -31.87 -2.78
C THR A 299 -26.33 -31.31 -1.83
N ILE A 300 -26.46 -29.99 -1.74
CA ILE A 300 -27.48 -29.37 -0.88
C ILE A 300 -28.88 -29.61 -1.43
N TYR A 301 -29.09 -29.52 -2.74
CA TYR A 301 -30.38 -29.84 -3.36
C TYR A 301 -30.75 -31.32 -3.19
N GLU A 302 -29.78 -32.23 -3.31
CA GLU A 302 -29.99 -33.66 -3.07
C GLU A 302 -30.46 -33.91 -1.64
N ARG A 303 -29.79 -33.29 -0.65
CA ARG A 303 -30.18 -33.37 0.76
C ARG A 303 -31.57 -32.76 1.02
N ASN A 304 -31.95 -31.75 0.25
CA ASN A 304 -33.29 -31.16 0.28
C ASN A 304 -34.31 -31.95 -0.58
N LYS A 305 -33.96 -33.16 -1.05
CA LYS A 305 -34.79 -34.03 -1.90
C LYS A 305 -35.27 -33.38 -3.22
N ASN A 306 -34.65 -32.29 -3.65
CA ASN A 306 -34.91 -31.68 -4.94
C ASN A 306 -33.97 -32.30 -5.99
N TYR A 307 -34.27 -33.54 -6.36
CA TYR A 307 -33.41 -34.36 -7.20
C TYR A 307 -33.20 -33.77 -8.59
N SER A 308 -34.22 -33.12 -9.18
CA SER A 308 -34.11 -32.46 -10.48
C SER A 308 -33.08 -31.32 -10.47
N LYS A 309 -33.11 -30.44 -9.45
CA LYS A 309 -32.10 -29.37 -9.33
C LYS A 309 -30.73 -29.93 -8.95
N ALA A 310 -30.68 -30.95 -8.10
CA ALA A 310 -29.41 -31.60 -7.75
C ALA A 310 -28.70 -32.14 -9.01
N LEU A 311 -29.46 -32.82 -9.88
CA LEU A 311 -28.96 -33.34 -11.15
C LEU A 311 -28.44 -32.23 -12.06
N GLU A 312 -29.19 -31.14 -12.24
CA GLU A 312 -28.76 -29.98 -13.06
C GLU A 312 -27.39 -29.44 -12.61
N TYR A 313 -27.20 -29.26 -11.30
CA TYR A 313 -25.96 -28.72 -10.75
C TYR A 313 -24.79 -29.73 -10.80
N TYR A 314 -25.05 -31.02 -10.59
CA TYR A 314 -24.02 -32.03 -10.81
C TYR A 314 -23.61 -32.12 -12.29
N GLU A 315 -24.55 -31.95 -13.22
CA GLU A 315 -24.26 -31.92 -14.67
C GLU A 315 -23.38 -30.72 -15.06
N LYS A 316 -23.64 -29.52 -14.50
CA LYS A 316 -22.74 -28.36 -14.68
C LYS A 316 -21.34 -28.62 -14.12
N SER A 317 -21.25 -29.21 -12.92
CA SER A 317 -19.97 -29.55 -12.28
C SER A 317 -19.13 -30.53 -13.11
N ILE A 318 -19.76 -31.60 -13.61
CA ILE A 318 -19.05 -32.63 -14.37
C ILE A 318 -18.64 -32.13 -15.77
N GLU A 319 -19.43 -31.26 -16.41
CA GLU A 319 -19.07 -30.68 -17.70
C GLU A 319 -17.75 -29.92 -17.62
N ILE A 320 -17.59 -29.08 -16.58
CA ILE A 320 -16.33 -28.37 -16.33
C ILE A 320 -15.24 -29.39 -16.01
N SER A 321 -15.48 -30.28 -15.05
CA SER A 321 -14.49 -31.26 -14.58
C SER A 321 -13.92 -32.12 -15.71
N ARG A 322 -14.73 -32.50 -16.72
CA ARG A 322 -14.29 -33.30 -17.87
C ARG A 322 -13.32 -32.56 -18.79
N LYS A 323 -13.40 -31.23 -18.84
CA LYS A 323 -12.49 -30.39 -19.66
C LYS A 323 -11.12 -30.21 -19.01
N ILE A 324 -11.04 -30.35 -17.69
CA ILE A 324 -9.82 -30.02 -16.91
C ILE A 324 -9.12 -31.23 -16.26
N LEU A 325 -9.81 -32.36 -16.08
CA LEU A 325 -9.27 -33.54 -15.40
C LEU A 325 -9.17 -34.73 -16.36
N PRO A 326 -8.14 -35.59 -16.18
CA PRO A 326 -8.02 -36.81 -16.97
C PRO A 326 -9.16 -37.80 -16.65
N PRO A 327 -9.53 -38.66 -17.61
CA PRO A 327 -10.49 -39.74 -17.37
C PRO A 327 -10.09 -40.59 -16.15
N GLY A 328 -11.06 -40.95 -15.31
CA GLY A 328 -10.84 -41.77 -14.11
C GLY A 328 -10.37 -41.00 -12.87
N HIS A 329 -10.17 -39.67 -12.96
CA HIS A 329 -9.88 -38.84 -11.79
C HIS A 329 -11.00 -38.96 -10.73
N LEU A 330 -10.62 -39.05 -9.44
CA LEU A 330 -11.56 -39.33 -8.34
C LEU A 330 -12.78 -38.39 -8.31
N THR A 331 -12.56 -37.09 -8.52
CA THR A 331 -13.62 -36.08 -8.59
C THR A 331 -14.66 -36.38 -9.69
N LEU A 332 -14.21 -36.81 -10.87
CA LEU A 332 -15.08 -37.19 -11.98
C LEU A 332 -15.90 -38.41 -11.60
N THR A 333 -15.23 -39.48 -11.15
CA THR A 333 -15.87 -40.74 -10.76
C THR A 333 -16.92 -40.53 -9.66
N ARG A 334 -16.63 -39.67 -8.67
CA ARG A 334 -17.58 -39.33 -7.60
C ARG A 334 -18.82 -38.62 -8.14
N THR A 335 -18.63 -37.61 -8.99
CA THR A 335 -19.74 -36.83 -9.56
C THR A 335 -20.60 -37.70 -10.48
N GLU A 336 -19.98 -38.58 -11.28
CA GLU A 336 -20.70 -39.56 -12.10
C GLU A 336 -21.53 -40.52 -11.26
N LYS A 337 -20.99 -41.01 -10.14
CA LYS A 337 -21.72 -41.86 -9.21
C LYS A 337 -22.94 -41.13 -8.62
N ASN A 338 -22.78 -39.87 -8.20
CA ASN A 338 -23.88 -39.06 -7.68
C ASN A 338 -24.99 -38.89 -8.74
N ILE A 339 -24.63 -38.56 -9.98
CA ILE A 339 -25.57 -38.42 -11.11
C ILE A 339 -26.33 -39.73 -11.36
N ARG A 340 -25.64 -40.87 -11.42
CA ARG A 340 -26.27 -42.18 -11.63
C ARG A 340 -27.27 -42.50 -10.51
N THR A 341 -26.83 -42.35 -9.26
CA THR A 341 -27.66 -42.64 -8.08
C THR A 341 -28.93 -41.77 -8.06
N LEU A 342 -28.80 -40.49 -8.40
CA LEU A 342 -29.94 -39.58 -8.51
C LEU A 342 -30.91 -39.98 -9.63
N ARG A 343 -30.40 -40.35 -10.81
CA ARG A 343 -31.24 -40.78 -11.93
C ARG A 343 -32.02 -42.05 -11.61
N ASP A 344 -31.46 -42.96 -10.82
CA ASP A 344 -32.16 -44.16 -10.39
C ASP A 344 -33.26 -43.83 -9.36
N ARG A 345 -32.96 -42.99 -8.36
CA ARG A 345 -33.95 -42.50 -7.39
C ARG A 345 -35.10 -41.69 -7.99
N MET A 346 -34.92 -41.11 -9.18
CA MET A 346 -35.96 -40.37 -9.90
C MET A 346 -36.87 -41.28 -10.75
N LYS A 347 -36.50 -42.55 -10.94
CA LYS A 347 -37.28 -43.55 -11.66
C LYS A 347 -38.13 -44.43 -10.74
N GLU A 348 -37.71 -44.55 -9.48
CA GLU A 348 -38.49 -45.09 -8.37
C GLU A 348 -39.58 -44.10 -7.94
#